data_AF-A0A7Y8M1G1-F1
#
_entry.id   AF-A0A7Y8M1G1-F1
#
_cell.length_a   1.000
_cell.length_b   1.000
_cell.length_c   1.000
_cell.angle_alpha   90.00
_cell.angle_beta   90.00
_cell.angle_gamma   90.00
#
_symmetry.space_group_name_H-M   'P 1'
#
loop_
_entity.id
_entity.type
_entity.pdbx_description
1 polymer ?
#
loop_
_entity_poly.entity_id
_entity_poly.type
_entity_poly.pdbx_seq_one_letter_code
_entity_poly.pdbx_strand_id
1 'polypeptide(L)'
;VGAGDGVMFELDSAADTAAILQAGGWTLLTGINLMLFSLLHNPCSTTIYTIYKETKSVKWTLISTFLPIALGLVVTFFVTQIWRIFDVS
;
A
#
# COMPACT_ATOMS: atom_id res chain seq x y z
N VAL A 1 12.42 -28.37 -6.43
CA VAL A 1 11.16 -28.84 -5.78
C VAL A 1 10.55 -27.63 -5.12
N GLY A 2 9.38 -27.19 -5.59
CA GLY A 2 8.72 -25.94 -5.20
C GLY A 2 7.47 -25.76 -6.06
N ALA A 3 6.58 -26.76 -6.01
CA ALA A 3 5.35 -26.81 -6.77
C ALA A 3 4.19 -26.97 -5.78
N GLY A 4 3.63 -25.84 -5.34
CA GLY A 4 2.42 -25.79 -4.54
C GLY A 4 1.94 -24.35 -4.44
N ASP A 5 0.70 -24.08 -4.85
CA ASP A 5 0.05 -22.79 -4.61
C ASP A 5 0.12 -22.46 -3.11
N GLY A 6 0.85 -21.41 -2.76
CA GLY A 6 0.96 -20.92 -1.39
C GLY A 6 2.26 -21.24 -0.64
N VAL A 7 3.27 -21.87 -1.26
CA VAL A 7 4.61 -21.88 -0.65
C VAL A 7 5.27 -20.50 -0.85
N MET A 8 5.57 -19.82 0.25
CA MET A 8 6.38 -18.59 0.21
C MET A 8 7.74 -18.96 -0.37
N PHE A 9 8.06 -18.40 -1.55
CA PHE A 9 9.40 -18.52 -2.09
C PHE A 9 10.36 -17.77 -1.14
N GLU A 10 11.17 -18.52 -0.41
CA GLU A 10 12.30 -17.97 0.31
C GLU A 10 13.36 -17.62 -0.72
N LEU A 11 13.27 -16.39 -1.23
CA LEU A 11 14.35 -15.78 -1.98
C LEU A 11 15.44 -15.51 -0.95
N ASP A 12 16.47 -16.34 -0.95
CA ASP A 12 17.58 -16.33 0.01
C ASP A 12 18.37 -15.00 0.02
N SER A 13 18.04 -14.06 -0.89
CA SER A 13 18.67 -12.75 -1.03
C SER A 13 17.68 -11.63 -1.41
N ALA A 14 17.92 -10.44 -0.86
CA ALA A 14 17.26 -9.21 -1.29
C ALA A 14 17.50 -8.90 -2.77
N ALA A 15 18.63 -9.35 -3.34
CA ALA A 15 18.94 -9.20 -4.75
C ALA A 15 18.00 -10.02 -5.65
N ASP A 16 17.62 -11.23 -5.22
CA ASP A 16 16.72 -12.09 -5.99
C ASP A 16 15.30 -11.52 -5.97
N THR A 17 14.87 -10.97 -4.83
CA THR A 17 13.61 -10.20 -4.74
C THR A 17 13.62 -8.98 -5.65
N ALA A 18 14.72 -8.21 -5.65
CA ALA A 18 14.85 -7.04 -6.51
C ALA A 18 14.81 -7.40 -8.01
N ALA A 19 15.46 -8.50 -8.41
CA ALA A 19 15.47 -8.97 -9.79
C ALA A 19 14.05 -9.35 -10.27
N ILE A 20 13.27 -10.03 -9.44
CA ILE A 20 11.87 -10.38 -9.76
C ILE A 20 10.99 -9.13 -9.87
N LEU A 21 11.13 -8.18 -8.94
CA LEU A 21 10.36 -6.93 -8.98
C LEU A 21 10.71 -6.11 -10.24
N GLN A 22 11.99 -5.99 -10.58
CA GLN A 22 12.44 -5.31 -11.80
C GLN A 22 11.94 -6.01 -13.07
N ALA A 23 12.01 -7.35 -13.12
CA ALA A 23 11.46 -8.14 -14.22
C ALA A 23 9.93 -7.95 -14.36
N GLY A 24 9.23 -7.72 -13.24
CA GLY A 24 7.82 -7.37 -13.20
C GLY A 24 7.51 -5.89 -13.50
N GLY A 25 8.50 -5.09 -13.92
CA GLY A 25 8.33 -3.67 -14.26
C GLY A 25 8.20 -2.74 -13.06
N TRP A 26 8.58 -3.17 -11.85
CA TRP A 26 8.59 -2.28 -10.70
C TRP A 26 9.66 -1.22 -10.83
N THR A 27 9.24 0.03 -10.72
CA THR A 27 10.12 1.18 -10.59
C THR A 27 10.31 1.54 -9.12
N LEU A 28 11.34 2.34 -8.81
CA LEU A 28 11.50 2.92 -7.47
C LEU A 28 10.24 3.72 -7.07
N LEU A 29 9.63 4.43 -8.02
CA LEU A 29 8.37 5.15 -7.79
C LEU A 29 7.24 4.20 -7.37
N THR A 30 7.10 3.06 -8.03
CA THR A 30 6.11 2.03 -7.68
C THR A 30 6.33 1.53 -6.24
N GLY A 31 7.58 1.23 -5.88
CA GLY A 31 7.94 0.80 -4.52
C GLY A 31 7.60 1.85 -3.45
N ILE A 32 7.98 3.10 -3.68
CA ILE A 32 7.69 4.21 -2.76
C ILE A 32 6.18 4.42 -2.60
N ASN A 33 5.43 4.45 -3.70
CA ASN A 33 3.98 4.60 -3.66
C ASN A 33 3.30 3.44 -2.92
N LEU A 34 3.79 2.20 -3.08
CA LEU A 34 3.26 1.05 -2.37
C LEU A 34 3.53 1.12 -0.86
N MET A 35 4.71 1.57 -0.44
CA MET A 35 5.04 1.77 0.97
C MET A 35 4.16 2.86 1.59
N LEU A 36 4.02 4.01 0.92
CA LEU A 36 3.18 5.12 1.39
C LEU A 36 1.71 4.74 1.46
N PHE A 37 1.19 4.08 0.42
CA PHE A 37 -0.17 3.58 0.41
C PHE A 37 -0.36 2.64 1.60
N SER A 38 0.53 1.66 1.80
CA SER A 38 0.47 0.68 2.90
C SER A 38 0.34 1.29 4.29
N LEU A 39 1.05 2.40 4.54
CA LEU A 39 0.99 3.11 5.81
C LEU A 39 -0.31 3.88 6.01
N LEU A 40 -0.91 4.41 4.93
CA LEU A 40 -2.05 5.32 5.01
C LEU A 40 -3.41 4.64 4.83
N HIS A 41 -3.50 3.56 4.07
CA HIS A 41 -4.79 3.03 3.62
C HIS A 41 -5.45 2.02 4.56
N ASN A 42 -4.74 1.49 5.57
CA ASN A 42 -5.09 0.19 6.18
C ASN A 42 -5.81 0.33 7.54
N PRO A 43 -7.12 0.62 7.58
CA PRO A 43 -7.93 0.25 8.73
C PRO A 43 -8.22 -1.25 8.63
N CYS A 44 -7.63 -2.04 9.51
CA CYS A 44 -8.02 -3.45 9.62
C CYS A 44 -9.48 -3.56 10.07
N SER A 45 -10.17 -4.63 9.66
CA SER A 45 -11.59 -4.86 10.00
C SER A 45 -11.86 -4.76 11.51
N THR A 46 -10.91 -5.20 12.33
CA THR A 46 -10.96 -5.13 13.80
C THR A 46 -10.97 -3.69 14.32
N THR A 47 -10.21 -2.77 13.69
CA THR A 47 -10.21 -1.34 14.02
C THR A 47 -11.55 -0.70 13.68
N ILE A 48 -12.08 -0.99 12.49
CA ILE A 48 -13.39 -0.48 12.06
C ILE A 48 -14.48 -0.95 13.02
N TYR A 49 -14.46 -2.24 13.39
CA TYR A 49 -15.40 -2.82 14.35
C TYR A 49 -15.33 -2.15 15.73
N THR A 50 -14.10 -1.86 16.21
CA THR A 50 -13.90 -1.19 17.49
C THR A 50 -14.47 0.23 17.47
N ILE A 51 -14.21 1.01 16.42
CA ILE A 51 -14.74 2.36 16.26
C ILE A 51 -16.28 2.34 16.27
N TYR A 52 -16.89 1.40 15.55
CA TYR A 52 -18.34 1.27 15.55
C TYR A 52 -18.89 0.93 16.93
N LYS A 53 -18.25 0.01 17.66
CA LYS A 53 -18.68 -0.40 19.00
C LYS A 53 -18.62 0.75 20.01
N GLU A 54 -17.52 1.50 20.01
CA GLU A 54 -17.27 2.59 20.96
C GLU A 54 -18.09 3.86 20.63
N THR A 55 -18.25 4.18 19.35
CA THR A 55 -18.99 5.39 18.95
C THR A 55 -20.48 5.14 18.72
N LYS A 56 -20.90 3.88 18.51
CA LYS A 56 -22.24 3.48 18.06
C LYS A 56 -22.72 4.23 16.82
N SER A 57 -21.81 4.80 16.03
CA SER A 57 -22.14 5.70 14.92
C SER A 57 -21.59 5.20 13.60
N VAL A 58 -22.51 4.88 12.69
CA VAL A 58 -22.17 4.46 11.32
C VAL A 58 -21.50 5.60 10.56
N LYS A 59 -21.97 6.85 10.72
CA LYS A 59 -21.39 8.02 10.03
C LYS A 59 -19.91 8.17 10.36
N TRP A 60 -19.57 8.12 11.65
CA TRP A 60 -18.18 8.27 12.09
C TRP A 60 -17.32 7.07 11.68
N THR A 61 -17.86 5.85 11.77
CA THR A 61 -17.16 4.64 11.29
C THR A 61 -16.79 4.72 9.82
N LEU A 62 -17.71 5.20 8.96
CA LEU A 62 -17.44 5.37 7.54
C LEU A 62 -16.39 6.46 7.29
N ILE A 63 -16.48 7.60 7.99
CA ILE A 63 -15.45 8.65 7.88
C ILE A 63 -14.07 8.11 8.26
N SER A 64 -13.96 7.41 9.38
CA SER A 64 -12.68 6.81 9.84
C SER A 64 -12.12 5.76 8.89
N THR A 65 -12.98 5.10 8.11
CA THR A 65 -12.57 4.07 7.15
C THR A 65 -12.15 4.67 5.81
N PHE A 66 -12.92 5.63 5.30
CA PHE A 66 -12.67 6.21 3.98
C PHE A 66 -11.63 7.33 3.98
N LEU A 67 -11.50 8.08 5.09
CA LEU A 67 -10.54 9.17 5.18
C LEU A 67 -9.08 8.69 4.98
N PRO A 68 -8.60 7.61 5.62
CA PRO A 68 -7.24 7.10 5.41
C PRO A 68 -7.00 6.62 3.97
N ILE A 69 -8.00 5.96 3.37
CA ILE A 69 -7.95 5.50 1.97
C ILE A 69 -7.81 6.70 1.02
N ALA A 70 -8.64 7.73 1.20
CA ALA A 70 -8.58 8.95 0.41
C ALA A 70 -7.21 9.63 0.55
N LEU A 71 -6.68 9.72 1.78
CA LEU A 71 -5.33 10.25 2.01
C LEU A 71 -4.24 9.43 1.30
N GLY A 72 -4.30 8.09 1.35
CA GLY A 72 -3.37 7.23 0.63
C GLY A 72 -3.37 7.46 -0.88
N LEU A 73 -4.56 7.61 -1.48
CA LEU A 73 -4.71 7.92 -2.91
C LEU A 73 -4.17 9.31 -3.25
N VAL A 74 -4.50 10.31 -2.42
CA VAL A 74 -4.05 11.70 -2.63
C VAL A 74 -2.53 11.81 -2.55
N VAL A 75 -1.91 11.19 -1.53
CA VAL A 75 -0.46 11.22 -1.34
C VAL A 75 0.27 10.53 -2.50
N THR A 76 -0.16 9.33 -2.90
CA THR A 76 0.48 8.61 -4.02
C THR A 76 0.30 9.33 -5.36
N PHE A 77 -0.85 9.98 -5.57
CA PHE A 77 -1.07 10.85 -6.73
C PHE A 77 -0.06 12.00 -6.76
N PHE A 78 0.05 12.76 -5.67
CA PHE A 78 0.99 13.89 -5.61
C PHE A 78 2.45 13.46 -5.73
N VAL A 79 2.86 12.39 -5.08
CA VAL A 79 4.22 11.84 -5.20
C VAL A 79 4.52 11.49 -6.66
N THR A 80 3.57 10.88 -7.37
CA THR A 80 3.71 10.57 -8.80
C THR A 80 3.80 11.84 -9.65
N GLN A 81 2.97 12.85 -9.39
CA GLN A 81 3.04 14.12 -10.13
C GLN A 81 4.38 14.83 -9.91
N ILE A 82 4.84 14.90 -8.66
CA ILE A 82 6.12 15.53 -8.31
C ILE A 82 7.28 14.79 -8.97
N TRP A 83 7.30 13.46 -8.92
CA TRP A 83 8.33 12.65 -9.55
C TRP A 83 8.39 12.90 -11.07
N ARG A 84 7.24 12.96 -11.73
CA ARG A 84 7.16 13.27 -13.17
C ARG A 84 7.64 14.69 -13.51
N ILE A 85 7.46 15.66 -12.63
CA ILE A 85 7.95 17.03 -12.86
C ILE A 85 9.49 17.07 -12.78
N PHE A 86 10.09 16.35 -11.82
CA PHE A 86 11.55 16.30 -11.67
C PHE A 86 12.25 15.41 -12.70
N ASP A 87 11.62 14.33 -13.14
CA ASP A 87 12.17 13.41 -14.15
C ASP A 87 12.09 13.98 -15.59
N VAL A 88 11.21 14.97 -15.82
CA VAL A 88 11.06 15.68 -17.11
C VAL A 88 11.97 16.92 -17.22
N SER A 89 12.83 17.19 -16.24
CA SER A 89 13.82 18.28 -16.26
C SER A 89 15.24 17.78 -16.46
#